data_AF-A0A978VWA3-F1
#
_entry.id   AF-A0A978VWA3-F1
#
_cell.length_a   1.000
_cell.length_b   1.000
_cell.length_c   1.000
_cell.angle_alpha   90.00
_cell.angle_beta   90.00
_cell.angle_gamma   90.00
#
_symmetry.space_group_name_H-M   'P 1'
#
loop_
_entity.id
_entity.type
_entity.pdbx_description
1 polymer ?
#
loop_
_entity_poly.entity_id
_entity_poly.type
_entity_poly.pdbx_seq_one_letter_code
_entity_poly.pdbx_strand_id
1 'polypeptide(L)'
;MASSFRCLIFLLFSLCFLFFISESQTTFKPTKLVLTVQKDRATNLHVANIQKRTPPLKLPFVIDLNGRFLWVNCENQYSSSTYNAPLCHSTQCSKADSHYCHKCPTTARPGCHNNTCGLMAVNPVTNQAAMGELAQDALLLPSTQGFNPGPMVRIPQFLFSCAPSRLLQKGFPKNVQGVVGLGHAPISLPVQLASHFGFQQKFAMCLASSGGNNGVIFFGQGPYFMLPGIDVSRPVSYTPLTISQQGEYYIDVKSIKINNKIVPLNSSLLTPTKRGLGRVKISTTTPYTILEHSIYYSLSKVFVDQLKGVPQVKPVTPFGTCFDSKRIGNTKMGPSVPNVDLVMQNVVWRIYGSNSMVQARPDVMCLGFVDGGVRPRDSIVIGAMQLEDNLLQFDIGSSRANALLTFGLTILALMCAMASISDNLNHPSPTAQVQVLNINWFQKQPNGNDELTTIFAMLSNLLKRDTFHFNSFQVFNVRTYGLVMVFVLMASMTLNISADLQSLFTWNTKQVFVFLAAEYETTKNSWNQISLWDGIIPSKEHAKFWIHTSNKYRFIDQGTNLRGKEFNLTLHWHVMPKTGKMFANKLIMSGYRLPEEYR
;
A
#
# COMPACT_ATOMS: atom_id res chain seq x y z
N MET A 1 -44.97 -59.73 -17.21
CA MET A 1 -43.62 -59.14 -17.44
C MET A 1 -43.58 -57.62 -17.58
N ALA A 2 -44.71 -56.91 -17.79
CA ALA A 2 -44.71 -55.45 -17.96
C ALA A 2 -44.72 -54.61 -16.66
N SER A 3 -45.11 -55.20 -15.52
CA SER A 3 -45.19 -54.50 -14.22
C SER A 3 -43.83 -54.35 -13.53
N SER A 4 -42.98 -55.38 -13.60
CA SER A 4 -41.64 -55.39 -13.00
C SER A 4 -40.66 -54.41 -13.67
N PHE A 5 -40.83 -54.14 -14.98
CA PHE A 5 -39.96 -53.22 -15.71
C PHE A 5 -40.22 -51.74 -15.36
N ARG A 6 -41.48 -51.38 -15.08
CA ARG A 6 -41.84 -50.01 -14.66
C ARG A 6 -41.33 -49.68 -13.25
N CYS A 7 -41.31 -50.67 -12.37
CA CYS A 7 -40.78 -50.51 -11.01
C CYS A 7 -39.25 -50.31 -11.01
N LEU A 8 -38.53 -51.02 -11.89
CA LEU A 8 -37.09 -50.87 -12.05
C LEU A 8 -36.70 -49.48 -12.59
N ILE A 9 -37.46 -48.96 -13.56
CA ILE A 9 -37.24 -47.61 -14.12
C ILE A 9 -37.50 -46.52 -13.06
N PHE A 10 -38.54 -46.67 -12.23
CA PHE A 10 -38.82 -45.71 -11.15
C PHE A 10 -37.74 -45.72 -10.06
N LEU A 11 -37.21 -46.90 -9.71
CA LEU A 11 -36.09 -47.03 -8.77
C LEU A 11 -34.80 -46.42 -9.35
N LEU A 12 -34.51 -46.63 -10.63
CA LEU A 12 -33.35 -46.02 -11.31
C LEU A 12 -33.48 -44.49 -11.40
N PHE A 13 -34.68 -43.95 -11.64
CA PHE A 13 -34.92 -42.50 -11.67
C PHE A 13 -34.82 -41.88 -10.27
N SER A 14 -35.29 -42.58 -9.23
CA SER A 14 -35.16 -42.15 -7.83
C SER A 14 -33.71 -42.19 -7.33
N LEU A 15 -32.93 -43.20 -7.72
CA LEU A 15 -31.49 -43.27 -7.46
C LEU A 15 -30.71 -42.18 -8.20
N CYS A 16 -31.06 -41.86 -9.45
CA CYS A 16 -30.47 -40.72 -10.17
C CYS A 16 -30.78 -39.37 -9.51
N PHE A 17 -32.00 -39.16 -9.00
CA PHE A 17 -32.35 -37.94 -8.26
C PHE A 17 -31.58 -37.79 -6.95
N LEU A 18 -31.21 -38.89 -6.29
CA LEU A 18 -30.36 -38.84 -5.09
C LEU A 18 -28.89 -38.49 -5.40
N PHE A 19 -28.41 -38.76 -6.62
CA PHE A 19 -27.07 -38.34 -7.06
C PHE A 19 -27.00 -36.85 -7.43
N PHE A 20 -28.11 -36.20 -7.79
CA PHE A 20 -28.13 -34.76 -8.12
C PHE A 20 -28.25 -33.82 -6.91
N ILE A 21 -28.49 -34.32 -5.68
CA ILE A 21 -28.65 -33.47 -4.48
C ILE A 21 -27.38 -33.45 -3.60
N SER A 22 -26.33 -34.20 -3.96
CA SER A 22 -25.04 -34.11 -3.27
C SER A 22 -24.11 -33.06 -3.89
N GLU A 23 -24.56 -31.80 -3.98
CA GLU A 23 -23.60 -30.70 -3.87
C GLU A 23 -23.11 -30.71 -2.42
N SER A 24 -22.00 -31.41 -2.18
CA SER A 24 -21.22 -31.18 -0.96
C SER A 24 -20.86 -29.70 -0.99
N GLN A 25 -21.51 -28.89 -0.14
CA GLN A 25 -21.04 -27.55 0.17
C GLN A 25 -19.67 -27.73 0.79
N THR A 26 -18.63 -27.71 -0.04
CA THR A 26 -17.26 -27.64 0.45
C THR A 26 -17.19 -26.35 1.26
N THR A 27 -17.12 -26.50 2.58
CA THR A 27 -17.01 -25.34 3.47
C THR A 27 -15.70 -24.66 3.12
N PHE A 28 -15.78 -23.49 2.47
CA PHE A 28 -14.62 -22.71 2.08
C PHE A 28 -13.80 -22.37 3.32
N LYS A 29 -12.69 -23.08 3.53
CA LYS A 29 -11.72 -22.79 4.59
C LYS A 29 -10.56 -22.01 3.98
N PRO A 30 -10.46 -20.70 4.22
CA PRO A 30 -9.34 -19.92 3.69
C PRO A 30 -8.03 -20.37 4.32
N THR A 31 -7.00 -20.49 3.51
CA THR A 31 -5.63 -20.80 3.96
C THR A 31 -4.87 -19.55 4.43
N LYS A 32 -5.41 -18.36 4.12
CA LYS A 32 -4.82 -17.06 4.45
C LYS A 32 -5.87 -15.97 4.57
N LEU A 33 -5.65 -15.06 5.50
CA LEU A 33 -6.49 -13.87 5.75
C LEU A 33 -5.64 -12.61 5.63
N VAL A 34 -6.29 -11.47 5.40
CA VAL A 34 -5.61 -10.18 5.35
C VAL A 34 -6.33 -9.14 6.19
N LEU A 35 -5.57 -8.25 6.81
CA LEU A 35 -6.07 -7.10 7.55
C LEU A 35 -5.37 -5.85 7.05
N THR A 36 -6.14 -4.88 6.60
CA THR A 36 -5.61 -3.57 6.21
C THR A 36 -5.34 -2.73 7.46
N VAL A 37 -4.17 -2.10 7.50
CA VAL A 37 -3.69 -1.30 8.64
C VAL A 37 -3.33 0.10 8.16
N GLN A 38 -3.66 1.11 8.95
CA GLN A 38 -3.42 2.52 8.64
C GLN A 38 -2.62 3.16 9.76
N LYS A 39 -1.66 4.00 9.39
CA LYS A 39 -0.93 4.83 10.35
C LYS A 39 -1.77 6.05 10.70
N ASP A 40 -2.05 6.23 11.99
CA ASP A 40 -2.66 7.44 12.52
C ASP A 40 -1.62 8.56 12.60
N ARG A 41 -1.87 9.69 11.95
CA ARG A 41 -0.90 10.78 11.84
C ARG A 41 -0.66 11.51 13.17
N ALA A 42 -1.64 11.52 14.07
CA ALA A 42 -1.55 12.28 15.32
C ALA A 42 -0.70 11.54 16.36
N THR A 43 -0.83 10.22 16.42
CA THR A 43 -0.16 9.37 17.43
C THR A 43 0.98 8.53 16.86
N ASN A 44 1.09 8.43 15.54
CA ASN A 44 1.98 7.49 14.82
C ASN A 44 1.74 6.02 15.18
N LEU A 45 0.57 5.70 15.74
CA LEU A 45 0.13 4.33 16.01
C LEU A 45 -0.56 3.73 14.78
N HIS A 46 -0.65 2.41 14.77
CA HIS A 46 -1.24 1.66 13.67
C HIS A 46 -2.65 1.18 14.04
N VAL A 47 -3.63 1.48 13.19
CA VAL A 47 -5.05 1.18 13.41
C VAL A 47 -5.56 0.27 12.30
N ALA A 48 -6.33 -0.74 12.67
CA ALA A 48 -7.03 -1.58 11.73
C ALA A 48 -8.53 -1.60 12.02
N ASN A 49 -9.32 -1.67 10.96
CA ASN A 49 -10.76 -1.80 11.08
C ASN A 49 -11.14 -3.28 11.00
N ILE A 50 -11.76 -3.81 12.06
CA ILE A 50 -12.20 -5.21 12.14
C ILE A 50 -13.72 -5.23 12.21
N GLN A 51 -14.34 -6.15 11.47
CA GLN A 51 -15.78 -6.36 11.57
C GLN A 51 -16.09 -7.33 12.72
N LYS A 52 -16.98 -6.92 13.61
CA LYS A 52 -17.44 -7.72 14.76
C LYS A 52 -18.95 -7.62 14.93
N ARG A 53 -19.51 -8.43 15.83
CA ARG A 53 -20.93 -8.43 16.22
C ARG A 53 -21.85 -9.03 15.15
N THR A 54 -23.12 -9.14 15.51
CA THR A 54 -24.24 -9.53 14.66
C THR A 54 -25.40 -8.56 14.94
N PRO A 55 -25.81 -7.71 13.98
CA PRO A 55 -25.25 -7.57 12.63
C PRO A 55 -23.78 -7.06 12.63
N PRO A 56 -22.98 -7.37 11.59
CA PRO A 56 -21.57 -6.96 11.54
C PRO A 56 -21.39 -5.44 11.55
N LEU A 57 -20.48 -4.97 12.40
CA LEU A 57 -20.10 -3.57 12.54
C LEU A 57 -18.57 -3.45 12.42
N LYS A 58 -18.12 -2.51 11.58
CA LYS A 58 -16.70 -2.21 11.36
C LYS A 58 -16.19 -1.27 12.46
N LEU A 59 -15.24 -1.74 13.27
CA LEU A 59 -14.73 -1.03 14.44
C LEU A 59 -13.21 -0.82 14.33
N PRO A 60 -12.69 0.38 14.63
CA PRO A 60 -11.26 0.67 14.61
C PRO A 60 -10.55 0.20 15.90
N PHE A 61 -9.42 -0.48 15.75
CA PHE A 61 -8.59 -0.98 16.84
C PHE A 61 -7.12 -0.63 16.63
N VAL A 62 -6.41 -0.29 17.71
CA VAL A 62 -4.95 -0.17 17.68
C VAL A 62 -4.33 -1.56 17.55
N ILE A 63 -3.30 -1.69 16.72
CA ILE A 63 -2.52 -2.93 16.56
C ILE A 63 -1.42 -2.97 17.61
N ASP A 64 -1.49 -3.94 18.51
CA ASP A 64 -0.45 -4.22 19.49
C ASP A 64 0.21 -5.57 19.16
N LEU A 65 1.43 -5.48 18.62
CA LEU A 65 2.23 -6.65 18.29
C LEU A 65 2.44 -7.58 19.49
N ASN A 66 2.54 -7.04 20.71
CA ASN A 66 2.82 -7.80 21.91
C ASN A 66 1.57 -8.06 22.77
N GLY A 67 0.39 -7.61 22.32
CA GLY A 67 -0.86 -7.77 23.05
C GLY A 67 -1.31 -9.23 23.10
N ARG A 68 -1.74 -9.70 24.28
CA ARG A 68 -2.13 -11.10 24.50
C ARG A 68 -3.48 -11.48 23.87
N PHE A 69 -4.37 -10.51 23.66
CA PHE A 69 -5.71 -10.72 23.14
C PHE A 69 -6.29 -9.43 22.58
N LEU A 70 -7.38 -9.57 21.81
CA LEU A 70 -8.24 -8.44 21.47
C LEU A 70 -9.01 -8.01 22.72
N TRP A 71 -9.05 -6.72 22.99
CA TRP A 71 -9.98 -6.16 23.96
C TRP A 71 -10.72 -4.97 23.37
N VAL A 72 -11.96 -4.76 23.81
CA VAL A 72 -12.85 -3.71 23.31
C VAL A 72 -13.64 -3.09 24.46
N ASN A 73 -13.94 -1.81 24.37
CA ASN A 73 -14.87 -1.17 25.30
C ASN A 73 -16.31 -1.66 25.04
N CYS A 74 -16.88 -2.36 26.02
CA CYS A 74 -18.25 -2.85 25.97
C CYS A 74 -19.24 -1.96 26.74
N GLU A 75 -18.76 -0.96 27.48
CA GLU A 75 -19.62 -0.10 28.30
C GLU A 75 -20.52 0.81 27.46
N ASN A 76 -20.05 1.21 26.27
CA ASN A 76 -20.74 2.12 25.37
C ASN A 76 -21.40 1.36 24.21
N GLN A 77 -22.73 1.19 24.27
CA GLN A 77 -23.55 0.75 23.13
C GLN A 77 -23.06 -0.54 22.45
N TYR A 78 -22.66 -1.54 23.25
CA TYR A 78 -22.39 -2.88 22.73
C TYR A 78 -23.71 -3.63 22.52
N SER A 79 -24.11 -3.78 21.26
CA SER A 79 -25.29 -4.55 20.86
C SER A 79 -24.91 -5.63 19.87
N SER A 80 -25.23 -6.88 20.19
CA SER A 80 -25.06 -8.02 19.28
C SER A 80 -25.94 -9.20 19.70
N SER A 81 -26.58 -9.86 18.74
CA SER A 81 -27.35 -11.09 18.99
C SER A 81 -26.49 -12.34 19.24
N THR A 82 -25.17 -12.26 19.03
CA THR A 82 -24.24 -13.39 19.19
C THR A 82 -23.21 -13.19 20.29
N TYR A 83 -23.36 -12.13 21.09
CA TYR A 83 -22.54 -11.91 22.27
C TYR A 83 -22.83 -12.99 23.33
N ASN A 84 -21.78 -13.53 23.93
CA ASN A 84 -21.86 -14.42 25.07
C ASN A 84 -20.70 -14.17 26.03
N ALA A 85 -20.95 -14.22 27.34
CA ALA A 85 -19.91 -14.14 28.36
C ALA A 85 -19.67 -15.54 28.95
N PRO A 86 -18.49 -16.17 28.74
CA PRO A 86 -18.23 -17.49 29.25
C PRO A 86 -18.25 -17.55 30.79
N LEU A 87 -18.91 -18.59 31.31
CA LEU A 87 -18.96 -18.86 32.76
C LEU A 87 -17.57 -19.19 33.31
N CYS A 88 -17.32 -18.84 34.56
CA CYS A 88 -16.07 -19.15 35.24
C CYS A 88 -15.78 -20.65 35.20
N HIS A 89 -14.50 -21.01 35.06
CA HIS A 89 -14.01 -22.40 34.89
C HIS A 89 -14.49 -23.12 33.62
N SER A 90 -15.13 -22.43 32.68
CA SER A 90 -15.41 -22.99 31.35
C SER A 90 -14.12 -23.28 30.56
N THR A 91 -14.24 -24.07 29.49
CA THR A 91 -13.13 -24.37 28.57
C THR A 91 -12.62 -23.10 27.88
N GLN A 92 -13.49 -22.12 27.64
CA GLN A 92 -13.12 -20.80 27.11
C GLN A 92 -12.24 -20.02 28.09
N CYS A 93 -12.58 -20.02 29.39
CA CYS A 93 -11.77 -19.38 30.43
C CYS A 93 -10.41 -20.06 30.60
N SER A 94 -10.39 -21.40 30.58
CA SER A 94 -9.15 -22.19 30.59
C SER A 94 -8.29 -21.88 29.36
N LYS A 95 -8.88 -21.81 28.16
CA LYS A 95 -8.18 -21.39 26.94
C LYS A 95 -7.65 -19.97 27.03
N ALA A 96 -8.37 -19.07 27.70
CA ALA A 96 -7.94 -17.69 27.94
C ALA A 96 -6.88 -17.55 29.04
N ASP A 97 -6.43 -18.66 29.65
CA ASP A 97 -5.49 -18.68 30.78
C ASP A 97 -6.00 -17.82 31.95
N SER A 98 -7.30 -17.94 32.26
CA SER A 98 -7.93 -17.24 33.38
C SER A 98 -8.76 -18.18 34.25
N HIS A 99 -8.36 -18.23 35.52
CA HIS A 99 -9.07 -18.93 36.60
C HIS A 99 -9.74 -17.95 37.58
N TYR A 100 -9.64 -16.64 37.32
CA TYR A 100 -10.23 -15.62 38.18
C TYR A 100 -11.71 -15.45 37.83
N CYS A 101 -12.60 -15.73 38.79
CA CYS A 101 -14.03 -15.51 38.62
C CYS A 101 -14.37 -14.03 38.81
N HIS A 102 -14.82 -13.40 37.73
CA HIS A 102 -15.30 -12.03 37.72
C HIS A 102 -16.74 -11.95 38.27
N LYS A 103 -17.01 -10.88 39.00
CA LYS A 103 -18.35 -10.53 39.51
C LYS A 103 -18.58 -9.06 39.22
N CYS A 104 -19.74 -8.75 38.67
CA CYS A 104 -20.16 -7.39 38.40
C CYS A 104 -21.44 -7.09 39.21
N PRO A 105 -21.41 -6.08 40.11
CA PRO A 105 -22.53 -5.82 41.03
C PRO A 105 -23.72 -5.12 40.37
N THR A 106 -23.61 -4.70 39.11
CA THR A 106 -24.67 -3.97 38.40
C THR A 106 -25.49 -4.89 37.50
N THR A 107 -26.55 -4.34 36.89
CA THR A 107 -27.41 -5.06 35.95
C THR A 107 -26.61 -5.72 34.84
N ALA A 108 -26.98 -6.97 34.52
CA ALA A 108 -26.32 -7.77 33.50
C ALA A 108 -26.35 -7.09 32.12
N ARG A 109 -25.18 -6.95 31.50
CA ARG A 109 -24.97 -6.34 30.17
C ARG A 109 -23.61 -6.77 29.64
N PRO A 110 -23.30 -6.61 28.33
CA PRO A 110 -21.97 -6.89 27.80
C PRO A 110 -20.84 -6.23 28.62
N GLY A 111 -19.89 -7.04 29.08
CA GLY A 111 -18.80 -6.63 29.97
C GLY A 111 -19.15 -6.60 31.47
N CYS A 112 -20.34 -7.05 31.86
CA CYS A 112 -20.79 -7.06 33.25
C CYS A 112 -21.78 -8.22 33.49
N HIS A 113 -21.25 -9.36 33.92
CA HIS A 113 -22.03 -10.48 34.41
C HIS A 113 -21.43 -11.02 35.72
N ASN A 114 -22.19 -11.85 36.41
CA ASN A 114 -21.70 -12.61 37.56
C ASN A 114 -21.21 -13.99 37.12
N ASN A 115 -20.20 -14.50 37.82
CA ASN A 115 -19.65 -15.84 37.60
C ASN A 115 -19.10 -16.04 36.17
N THR A 116 -18.46 -15.01 35.62
CA THR A 116 -17.67 -15.09 34.38
C THR A 116 -16.19 -15.13 34.71
N CYS A 117 -15.29 -15.16 33.72
CA CYS A 117 -13.85 -15.05 33.99
C CYS A 117 -13.30 -13.67 33.65
N GLY A 118 -12.40 -13.17 34.51
CA GLY A 118 -11.79 -11.86 34.35
C GLY A 118 -10.45 -11.92 33.63
N LEU A 119 -10.13 -10.89 32.86
CA LEU A 119 -8.85 -10.73 32.16
C LEU A 119 -8.27 -9.35 32.44
N MET A 120 -6.97 -9.28 32.67
CA MET A 120 -6.27 -7.99 32.81
C MET A 120 -5.99 -7.39 31.43
N ALA A 121 -6.84 -6.47 30.98
CA ALA A 121 -6.61 -5.67 29.78
C ALA A 121 -5.61 -4.54 30.08
N VAL A 122 -4.75 -4.24 29.12
CA VAL A 122 -3.70 -3.24 29.26
C VAL A 122 -3.79 -2.25 28.10
N ASN A 123 -3.71 -0.95 28.40
CA ASN A 123 -3.40 0.07 27.41
C ASN A 123 -1.87 0.10 27.22
N PRO A 124 -1.35 -0.34 26.06
CA PRO A 124 0.09 -0.50 25.85
C PRO A 124 0.83 0.83 25.66
N VAL A 125 0.12 1.96 25.52
CA VAL A 125 0.73 3.29 25.39
C VAL A 125 0.92 3.93 26.76
N THR A 126 -0.07 3.80 27.65
CA THR A 126 -0.05 4.41 28.99
C THR A 126 0.37 3.45 30.10
N ASN A 127 0.50 2.15 29.77
CA ASN A 127 0.70 1.04 30.72
C ASN A 127 -0.39 0.91 31.80
N GLN A 128 -1.54 1.56 31.61
CA GLN A 128 -2.67 1.38 32.50
C GLN A 128 -3.28 0.00 32.30
N ALA A 129 -3.57 -0.68 33.41
CA ALA A 129 -4.21 -1.99 33.40
C ALA A 129 -5.56 -1.94 34.12
N ALA A 130 -6.53 -2.70 33.61
CA ALA A 130 -7.84 -2.83 34.22
C ALA A 130 -8.36 -4.27 34.06
N MET A 131 -9.07 -4.74 35.09
CA MET A 131 -9.83 -5.97 34.99
C MET A 131 -10.97 -5.76 34.00
N GLY A 132 -11.06 -6.64 33.00
CA GLY A 132 -12.18 -6.79 32.08
C GLY A 132 -12.81 -8.18 32.21
N GLU A 133 -13.88 -8.41 31.46
CA GLU A 133 -14.60 -9.69 31.39
C GLU A 133 -14.22 -10.42 30.09
N LEU A 134 -14.03 -11.74 30.14
CA LEU A 134 -13.91 -12.55 28.92
C LEU A 134 -15.26 -12.59 28.22
N ALA A 135 -15.23 -12.39 26.91
CA ALA A 135 -16.40 -12.38 26.05
C ALA A 135 -16.15 -13.18 24.78
N GLN A 136 -17.24 -13.57 24.13
CA GLN A 136 -17.26 -14.30 22.89
C GLN A 136 -18.28 -13.66 21.94
N ASP A 137 -17.90 -13.40 20.69
CA ASP A 137 -18.80 -12.84 19.69
C ASP A 137 -18.22 -13.05 18.28
N ALA A 138 -18.99 -12.74 17.24
CA ALA A 138 -18.55 -12.83 15.86
C ALA A 138 -17.39 -11.87 15.57
N LEU A 139 -16.42 -12.38 14.78
CA LEU A 139 -15.36 -11.60 14.14
C LEU A 139 -15.26 -12.00 12.67
N LEU A 140 -15.14 -11.01 11.78
CA LEU A 140 -15.05 -11.22 10.34
C LEU A 140 -13.79 -10.55 9.77
N LEU A 141 -13.12 -11.27 8.88
CA LEU A 141 -11.92 -10.82 8.17
C LEU A 141 -12.00 -11.27 6.71
N PRO A 142 -11.43 -10.52 5.76
CA PRO A 142 -11.36 -10.97 4.38
C PRO A 142 -10.34 -12.10 4.25
N SER A 143 -10.74 -13.15 3.54
CA SER A 143 -9.79 -14.13 3.01
C SER A 143 -8.88 -13.51 1.96
N THR A 144 -7.78 -14.17 1.61
CA THR A 144 -6.96 -13.75 0.48
C THR A 144 -6.14 -14.90 -0.07
N GLN A 145 -5.77 -14.83 -1.35
CA GLN A 145 -4.75 -15.69 -1.94
C GLN A 145 -3.33 -15.10 -1.80
N GLY A 146 -3.21 -13.91 -1.21
CA GLY A 146 -1.93 -13.21 -0.98
C GLY A 146 -1.77 -11.94 -1.82
N PHE A 147 -2.74 -11.58 -2.66
CA PHE A 147 -2.71 -10.35 -3.48
C PHE A 147 -3.85 -9.39 -3.08
N ASN A 148 -5.09 -9.73 -3.42
CA ASN A 148 -6.27 -8.91 -3.10
C ASN A 148 -7.09 -9.51 -1.96
N PRO A 149 -7.83 -8.69 -1.18
CA PRO A 149 -8.88 -9.16 -0.29
C PRO A 149 -9.96 -9.93 -1.07
N GLY A 150 -10.33 -11.10 -0.57
CA GLY A 150 -11.41 -11.94 -1.06
C GLY A 150 -12.67 -11.85 -0.18
N PRO A 151 -13.55 -12.86 -0.21
CA PRO A 151 -14.78 -12.85 0.59
C PRO A 151 -14.49 -12.82 2.09
N MET A 152 -15.40 -12.17 2.83
CA MET A 152 -15.36 -12.13 4.29
C MET A 152 -15.67 -13.50 4.85
N VAL A 153 -14.80 -13.97 5.75
CA VAL A 153 -15.01 -15.20 6.51
C VAL A 153 -15.28 -14.87 7.97
N ARG A 154 -16.10 -15.69 8.62
CA ARG A 154 -16.63 -15.43 9.95
C ARG A 154 -16.11 -16.45 10.95
N ILE A 155 -15.68 -15.96 12.11
CA ILE A 155 -15.45 -16.74 13.32
C ILE A 155 -16.62 -16.43 14.26
N PRO A 156 -17.61 -17.33 14.41
CA PRO A 156 -18.81 -17.05 15.19
C PRO A 156 -18.53 -16.83 16.68
N GLN A 157 -17.50 -17.49 17.19
CA GLN A 157 -17.20 -17.61 18.62
C GLN A 157 -15.78 -17.11 18.93
N PHE A 158 -15.43 -15.90 18.46
CA PHE A 158 -14.10 -15.33 18.71
C PHE A 158 -14.00 -14.83 20.15
N LEU A 159 -12.97 -15.26 20.89
CA LEU A 159 -12.73 -14.86 22.27
C LEU A 159 -12.00 -13.52 22.34
N PHE A 160 -12.46 -12.61 23.20
CA PHE A 160 -11.86 -11.30 23.45
C PHE A 160 -12.20 -10.82 24.86
N SER A 161 -11.64 -9.68 25.30
CA SER A 161 -12.02 -9.08 26.58
C SER A 161 -12.87 -7.82 26.42
N CYS A 162 -13.98 -7.74 27.15
CA CYS A 162 -14.68 -6.50 27.42
C CYS A 162 -13.92 -5.70 28.48
N ALA A 163 -13.30 -4.60 28.09
CA ALA A 163 -12.46 -3.79 28.95
C ALA A 163 -13.13 -2.45 29.33
N PRO A 164 -12.85 -1.90 30.52
CA PRO A 164 -13.43 -0.62 30.94
C PRO A 164 -13.01 0.57 30.07
N SER A 165 -13.91 1.54 29.87
CA SER A 165 -13.68 2.71 29.02
C SER A 165 -12.50 3.59 29.45
N ARG A 166 -12.11 3.55 30.74
CA ARG A 166 -10.94 4.29 31.26
C ARG A 166 -9.64 3.94 30.52
N LEU A 167 -9.51 2.71 30.00
CA LEU A 167 -8.33 2.32 29.22
C LEU A 167 -8.23 3.02 27.86
N LEU A 168 -9.31 3.63 27.35
CA LEU A 168 -9.32 4.35 26.08
C LEU A 168 -9.06 5.85 26.21
N GLN A 169 -9.03 6.40 27.43
CA GLN A 169 -9.05 7.85 27.64
C GLN A 169 -7.78 8.58 27.19
N LYS A 170 -6.62 7.90 27.14
CA LYS A 170 -5.32 8.53 26.87
C LYS A 170 -4.45 7.67 25.95
N GLY A 171 -3.66 8.36 25.12
CA GLY A 171 -2.59 7.77 24.31
C GLY A 171 -3.01 7.14 22.98
N PHE A 172 -4.31 7.00 22.71
CA PHE A 172 -4.79 6.38 21.47
C PHE A 172 -5.30 7.38 20.43
N PRO A 173 -5.36 6.95 19.14
CA PRO A 173 -6.07 7.68 18.10
C PRO A 173 -7.54 7.91 18.47
N LYS A 174 -8.14 8.96 17.89
CA LYS A 174 -9.56 9.24 18.10
C LYS A 174 -10.43 8.07 17.60
N ASN A 175 -11.53 7.81 18.30
CA ASN A 175 -12.58 6.85 17.95
C ASN A 175 -12.22 5.37 18.01
N VAL A 176 -10.98 4.99 18.37
CA VAL A 176 -10.64 3.57 18.56
C VAL A 176 -11.47 2.95 19.68
N GLN A 177 -11.86 1.69 19.47
CA GLN A 177 -12.74 0.96 20.37
C GLN A 177 -11.96 0.01 21.29
N GLY A 178 -10.65 -0.15 21.05
CA GLY A 178 -9.80 -1.07 21.80
C GLY A 178 -8.49 -1.38 21.10
N VAL A 179 -7.93 -2.53 21.43
CA VAL A 179 -6.64 -3.02 20.93
C VAL A 179 -6.79 -4.44 20.41
N VAL A 180 -6.06 -4.74 19.34
CA VAL A 180 -5.90 -6.07 18.77
C VAL A 180 -4.50 -6.57 19.09
N GLY A 181 -4.42 -7.59 19.94
CA GLY A 181 -3.18 -8.25 20.30
C GLY A 181 -2.73 -9.31 19.28
N LEU A 182 -1.48 -9.20 18.83
CA LEU A 182 -0.81 -10.17 17.94
C LEU A 182 0.28 -10.99 18.67
N GLY A 183 0.37 -10.86 20.00
CA GLY A 183 1.38 -11.53 20.81
C GLY A 183 1.28 -13.05 20.80
N HIS A 184 2.27 -13.71 21.37
CA HIS A 184 2.22 -15.16 21.56
C HIS A 184 1.40 -15.50 22.80
N ALA A 185 0.09 -15.63 22.61
CA ALA A 185 -0.84 -15.97 23.68
C ALA A 185 -1.99 -16.82 23.14
N PRO A 186 -2.59 -17.69 23.98
CA PRO A 186 -3.61 -18.66 23.54
C PRO A 186 -4.84 -18.08 22.83
N ILE A 187 -5.20 -16.84 23.18
CA ILE A 187 -6.35 -16.11 22.63
C ILE A 187 -5.93 -14.84 21.86
N SER A 188 -4.69 -14.76 21.40
CA SER A 188 -4.30 -13.68 20.48
C SER A 188 -4.94 -13.86 19.11
N LEU A 189 -5.03 -12.78 18.33
CA LEU A 189 -5.62 -12.83 16.99
C LEU A 189 -4.97 -13.92 16.11
N PRO A 190 -3.64 -13.94 15.87
CA PRO A 190 -3.03 -14.93 14.97
C PRO A 190 -3.29 -16.38 15.42
N VAL A 191 -3.27 -16.66 16.73
CA VAL A 191 -3.47 -18.01 17.27
C VAL A 191 -4.92 -18.47 17.07
N GLN A 192 -5.91 -17.61 17.36
CA GLN A 192 -7.31 -17.96 17.17
C GLN A 192 -7.68 -18.13 15.69
N LEU A 193 -7.15 -17.29 14.80
CA LEU A 193 -7.39 -17.42 13.35
C LEU A 193 -6.83 -18.74 12.82
N ALA A 194 -5.57 -19.04 13.14
CA ALA A 194 -4.90 -20.25 12.68
C ALA A 194 -5.59 -21.52 13.21
N SER A 195 -5.98 -21.51 14.49
CA SER A 195 -6.71 -22.62 15.11
C SER A 195 -8.10 -22.84 14.50
N HIS A 196 -8.83 -21.77 14.15
CA HIS A 196 -10.18 -21.88 13.60
C HIS A 196 -10.19 -22.36 12.14
N PHE A 197 -9.28 -21.83 11.31
CA PHE A 197 -9.23 -22.14 9.88
C PHE A 197 -8.27 -23.28 9.51
N GLY A 198 -7.44 -23.74 10.46
CA GLY A 198 -6.56 -24.89 10.27
C GLY A 198 -5.27 -24.60 9.49
N PHE A 199 -4.83 -23.34 9.43
CA PHE A 199 -3.56 -22.96 8.81
C PHE A 199 -2.44 -22.78 9.87
N GLN A 200 -1.19 -22.66 9.42
CA GLN A 200 -0.03 -22.54 10.32
C GLN A 200 -0.06 -21.24 11.14
N GLN A 201 0.36 -21.28 12.40
CA GLN A 201 0.44 -20.11 13.29
C GLN A 201 1.56 -19.14 12.87
N LYS A 202 1.35 -18.48 11.74
CA LYS A 202 2.24 -17.50 11.16
C LYS A 202 1.46 -16.29 10.72
N PHE A 203 2.10 -15.13 10.80
CA PHE A 203 1.57 -13.91 10.22
C PHE A 203 2.72 -13.05 9.69
N ALA A 204 2.43 -12.19 8.72
CA ALA A 204 3.39 -11.24 8.19
C ALA A 204 2.77 -9.84 8.20
N MET A 205 3.55 -8.83 8.56
CA MET A 205 3.11 -7.44 8.58
C MET A 205 4.02 -6.58 7.71
N CYS A 206 3.41 -5.67 6.96
CA CYS A 206 4.08 -4.59 6.25
C CYS A 206 3.32 -3.31 6.58
N LEU A 207 3.89 -2.50 7.47
CA LEU A 207 3.26 -1.27 7.95
C LEU A 207 3.55 -0.13 6.96
N ALA A 208 2.61 0.78 6.76
CA ALA A 208 2.81 1.91 5.85
C ALA A 208 3.46 3.09 6.57
N SER A 209 4.46 3.71 5.93
CA SER A 209 5.14 4.89 6.50
C SER A 209 4.31 6.18 6.47
N SER A 210 3.37 6.29 5.53
CA SER A 210 2.55 7.49 5.32
C SER A 210 1.08 7.25 5.68
N GLY A 211 0.47 8.21 6.37
CA GLY A 211 -0.97 8.18 6.73
C GLY A 211 -1.92 8.44 5.56
N GLY A 212 -1.51 8.13 4.33
CA GLY A 212 -2.34 8.10 3.12
C GLY A 212 -2.32 6.75 2.41
N ASN A 213 -1.35 5.90 2.73
CA ASN A 213 -1.23 4.54 2.22
C ASN A 213 -1.66 3.53 3.28
N ASN A 214 -2.12 2.38 2.82
CA ASN A 214 -2.50 1.27 3.69
C ASN A 214 -1.33 0.29 3.80
N GLY A 215 -0.99 -0.08 5.02
CA GLY A 215 -0.23 -1.29 5.32
C GLY A 215 -1.14 -2.52 5.36
N VAL A 216 -0.55 -3.68 5.50
CA VAL A 216 -1.27 -4.97 5.54
C VAL A 216 -0.65 -5.92 6.55
N ILE A 217 -1.51 -6.74 7.15
CA ILE A 217 -1.12 -7.91 7.95
C ILE A 217 -1.77 -9.13 7.30
N PHE A 218 -0.95 -10.10 6.93
CA PHE A 218 -1.40 -11.41 6.44
C PHE A 218 -1.35 -12.42 7.58
N PHE A 219 -2.39 -13.23 7.72
CA PHE A 219 -2.41 -14.39 8.61
C PHE A 219 -2.38 -15.65 7.76
N GLY A 220 -1.45 -16.56 8.05
CA GLY A 220 -1.17 -17.74 7.22
C GLY A 220 0.14 -17.63 6.45
N GLN A 221 0.52 -18.75 5.82
CA GLN A 221 1.79 -18.90 5.09
C GLN A 221 1.79 -18.10 3.77
N GLY A 222 2.95 -17.57 3.37
CA GLY A 222 3.16 -16.95 2.06
C GLY A 222 2.80 -17.88 0.88
N PRO A 223 2.71 -17.36 -0.35
CA PRO A 223 3.33 -16.11 -0.83
C PRO A 223 2.56 -14.84 -0.45
N TYR A 224 3.25 -13.70 -0.41
CA TYR A 224 2.64 -12.39 -0.18
C TYR A 224 2.99 -11.49 -1.36
N PHE A 225 2.00 -11.08 -2.14
CA PHE A 225 2.22 -10.31 -3.35
C PHE A 225 1.96 -8.83 -3.09
N MET A 226 2.97 -8.00 -3.34
CA MET A 226 2.85 -6.54 -3.33
C MET A 226 2.92 -6.01 -4.75
N LEU A 227 2.28 -4.87 -5.03
CA LEU A 227 2.36 -4.23 -6.35
C LEU A 227 3.84 -4.04 -6.76
N PRO A 228 4.21 -4.33 -8.02
CA PRO A 228 3.35 -4.67 -9.17
C PRO A 228 3.00 -6.17 -9.35
N GLY A 229 3.06 -6.99 -8.30
CA GLY A 229 2.82 -8.44 -8.34
C GLY A 229 4.01 -9.27 -7.87
N ILE A 230 4.92 -8.69 -7.09
CA ILE A 230 6.12 -9.35 -6.58
C ILE A 230 5.77 -10.12 -5.31
N ASP A 231 6.10 -11.40 -5.30
CA ASP A 231 6.11 -12.21 -4.09
C ASP A 231 7.26 -11.75 -3.18
N VAL A 232 6.90 -10.96 -2.16
CA VAL A 232 7.86 -10.46 -1.17
C VAL A 232 8.23 -11.51 -0.13
N SER A 233 7.73 -12.75 -0.19
CA SER A 233 8.08 -13.79 0.78
C SER A 233 9.37 -14.57 0.47
N ARG A 234 10.04 -14.31 -0.66
CA ARG A 234 11.28 -14.99 -1.10
C ARG A 234 12.54 -14.15 -0.84
N PRO A 235 13.74 -14.76 -0.92
CA PRO A 235 14.49 -15.35 0.20
C PRO A 235 14.56 -14.45 1.46
N VAL A 236 14.09 -15.00 2.58
CA VAL A 236 14.09 -14.35 3.89
C VAL A 236 15.40 -14.64 4.61
N SER A 237 16.08 -13.60 5.12
CA SER A 237 17.11 -13.82 6.13
C SER A 237 16.43 -14.07 7.47
N TYR A 238 16.88 -15.08 8.20
CA TYR A 238 16.21 -15.54 9.42
C TYR A 238 16.99 -15.14 10.66
N THR A 239 16.26 -14.78 11.72
CA THR A 239 16.84 -14.63 13.05
C THR A 239 16.00 -15.41 14.07
N PRO A 240 16.61 -16.07 15.06
CA PRO A 240 15.85 -16.67 16.14
C PRO A 240 14.95 -15.64 16.84
N LEU A 241 13.69 -16.02 17.07
CA LEU A 241 12.75 -15.24 17.86
C LEU A 241 12.67 -15.85 19.25
N THR A 242 12.80 -15.03 20.28
CA THR A 242 12.57 -15.47 21.65
C THR A 242 11.33 -14.78 22.18
N ILE A 243 10.48 -15.54 22.85
CA ILE A 243 9.20 -15.08 23.38
C ILE A 243 9.36 -14.91 24.90
N SER A 244 8.86 -13.81 25.49
CA SER A 244 8.83 -13.69 26.96
C SER A 244 7.70 -14.53 27.57
N GLN A 245 7.72 -14.68 28.89
CA GLN A 245 6.59 -15.26 29.62
C GLN A 245 5.28 -14.48 29.41
N GLN A 246 5.37 -13.20 29.04
CA GLN A 246 4.22 -12.34 28.75
C GLN A 246 3.75 -12.44 27.29
N GLY A 247 4.44 -13.22 26.45
CA GLY A 247 4.10 -13.38 25.03
C GLY A 247 4.66 -12.28 24.12
N GLU A 248 5.63 -11.49 24.59
CA GLU A 248 6.26 -10.41 23.83
C GLU A 248 7.40 -10.95 22.93
N TYR A 249 7.62 -10.31 21.78
CA TYR A 249 8.58 -10.75 20.76
C TYR A 249 9.94 -10.06 20.88
N TYR A 250 11.00 -10.88 20.93
CA TYR A 250 12.38 -10.43 21.04
C TYR A 250 13.30 -11.05 19.99
N ILE A 251 14.34 -10.30 19.64
CA ILE A 251 15.43 -10.74 18.77
C ILE A 251 16.78 -10.59 19.48
N ASP A 252 17.78 -11.32 19.01
CA ASP A 252 19.14 -11.34 19.59
C ASP A 252 20.09 -10.49 18.74
N VAL A 253 20.23 -9.20 19.10
CA VAL A 253 21.16 -8.27 18.47
C VAL A 253 22.51 -8.35 19.17
N LYS A 254 23.57 -8.59 18.40
CA LYS A 254 24.95 -8.73 18.90
C LYS A 254 25.72 -7.42 18.90
N SER A 255 25.50 -6.58 17.89
CA SER A 255 26.15 -5.26 17.80
C SER A 255 25.35 -4.31 16.91
N ILE A 256 25.66 -3.03 17.01
CA ILE A 256 25.14 -1.99 16.12
C ILE A 256 26.31 -1.41 15.33
N LYS A 257 26.14 -1.21 14.02
CA LYS A 257 27.11 -0.53 13.17
C LYS A 257 26.46 0.68 12.50
N ILE A 258 27.25 1.73 12.25
CA ILE A 258 26.83 2.89 11.46
C ILE A 258 27.87 3.09 10.36
N ASN A 259 27.46 2.96 9.08
CA ASN A 259 28.38 2.95 7.93
C ASN A 259 29.61 2.03 8.16
N ASN A 260 29.37 0.79 8.56
CA ASN A 260 30.39 -0.22 8.93
C ASN A 260 31.23 0.07 10.19
N LYS A 261 31.12 1.24 10.82
CA LYS A 261 31.78 1.55 12.11
C LYS A 261 30.97 0.96 13.27
N ILE A 262 31.60 0.13 14.09
CA ILE A 262 30.96 -0.45 15.28
C ILE A 262 30.66 0.64 16.29
N VAL A 263 29.43 0.67 16.80
CA VAL A 263 29.04 1.51 17.93
C VAL A 263 29.60 0.88 19.21
N PRO A 264 30.37 1.62 20.03
CA PRO A 264 30.91 1.09 21.27
C PRO A 264 29.78 0.91 22.28
N LEU A 265 29.42 -0.34 22.55
CA LEU A 265 28.32 -0.71 23.45
C LEU A 265 28.81 -1.70 24.50
N ASN A 266 28.25 -1.63 25.70
CA ASN A 266 28.41 -2.71 26.66
C ASN A 266 27.56 -3.91 26.20
N SER A 267 28.20 -4.98 25.78
CA SER A 267 27.53 -6.20 25.29
C SER A 267 26.64 -6.86 26.34
N SER A 268 26.86 -6.60 27.63
CA SER A 268 25.98 -7.08 28.71
C SER A 268 24.57 -6.47 28.62
N LEU A 269 24.41 -5.32 27.97
CA LEU A 269 23.09 -4.69 27.77
C LEU A 269 22.29 -5.32 26.63
N LEU A 270 22.95 -6.06 25.74
CA LEU A 270 22.30 -6.74 24.61
C LEU A 270 22.09 -8.24 24.85
N THR A 271 22.71 -8.78 25.92
CA THR A 271 22.60 -10.19 26.27
C THR A 271 21.45 -10.41 27.26
N PRO A 272 20.57 -11.39 27.02
CA PRO A 272 19.48 -11.70 27.95
C PRO A 272 20.05 -12.16 29.30
N THR A 273 19.69 -11.47 30.38
CA THR A 273 19.98 -11.93 31.74
C THR A 273 18.94 -12.96 32.20
N LYS A 274 19.26 -13.75 33.25
CA LYS A 274 18.30 -14.67 33.89
C LYS A 274 17.01 -13.98 34.36
N ARG A 275 17.02 -12.66 34.57
CA ARG A 275 15.87 -11.84 34.97
C ARG A 275 15.10 -11.25 33.79
N GLY A 276 15.48 -11.57 32.55
CA GLY A 276 14.85 -11.06 31.33
C GLY A 276 15.24 -9.63 30.93
N LEU A 277 16.13 -8.97 31.68
CA LEU A 277 16.72 -7.67 31.33
C LEU A 277 17.76 -7.84 30.22
N GLY A 278 17.99 -6.79 29.42
CA GLY A 278 19.05 -6.79 28.40
C GLY A 278 18.62 -7.19 26.99
N ARG A 279 17.31 -7.19 26.69
CA ARG A 279 16.76 -7.75 25.44
C ARG A 279 16.35 -6.67 24.44
N VAL A 280 16.28 -7.05 23.16
CA VAL A 280 15.78 -6.21 22.06
C VAL A 280 14.36 -6.62 21.70
N LYS A 281 13.38 -5.79 22.08
CA LYS A 281 11.95 -6.01 21.83
C LYS A 281 11.52 -5.37 20.51
N ILE A 282 10.58 -6.00 19.80
CA ILE A 282 9.89 -5.39 18.64
C ILE A 282 8.52 -4.90 19.10
N SER A 283 8.12 -3.68 18.75
CA SER A 283 6.86 -3.07 19.23
C SER A 283 6.19 -2.17 18.18
N THR A 284 4.86 -2.24 18.12
CA THR A 284 4.01 -1.34 17.29
C THR A 284 3.34 -0.24 18.09
N THR A 285 3.46 -0.26 19.41
CA THR A 285 2.80 0.68 20.34
C THR A 285 3.74 1.79 20.82
N THR A 286 5.01 1.72 20.40
CA THR A 286 6.01 2.77 20.55
C THR A 286 6.36 3.32 19.16
N PRO A 287 6.08 4.59 18.85
CA PRO A 287 6.31 5.14 17.50
C PRO A 287 7.75 5.08 17.02
N TYR A 288 8.70 5.40 17.91
CA TYR A 288 10.12 5.47 17.62
C TYR A 288 10.88 4.44 18.45
N THR A 289 12.06 4.06 17.98
CA THR A 289 12.93 3.16 18.75
C THR A 289 13.39 3.85 20.03
N ILE A 290 13.23 3.16 21.15
CA ILE A 290 13.69 3.60 22.47
C ILE A 290 14.97 2.83 22.80
N LEU A 291 16.00 3.55 23.25
CA LEU A 291 17.31 3.00 23.59
C LEU A 291 17.64 3.32 25.05
N GLU A 292 18.23 2.36 25.76
CA GLU A 292 18.89 2.65 27.05
C GLU A 292 19.92 3.78 26.87
N HIS A 293 20.03 4.64 27.88
CA HIS A 293 20.78 5.89 27.80
C HIS A 293 22.21 5.75 27.24
N SER A 294 23.00 4.77 27.68
CA SER A 294 24.37 4.57 27.19
C SER A 294 24.42 4.12 25.74
N ILE A 295 23.44 3.31 25.30
CA ILE A 295 23.26 2.90 23.90
C ILE A 295 22.85 4.12 23.05
N TYR A 296 21.87 4.89 23.52
CA TYR A 296 21.38 6.10 22.88
C TYR A 296 22.50 7.11 22.62
N TYR A 297 23.30 7.40 23.66
CA TYR A 297 24.41 8.34 23.59
C TYR A 297 25.48 7.87 22.60
N SER A 298 25.89 6.60 22.69
CA SER A 298 26.94 6.03 21.82
C SER A 298 26.51 6.00 20.36
N LEU A 299 25.26 5.61 20.09
CA LEU A 299 24.69 5.58 18.75
C LEU A 299 24.60 7.00 18.17
N SER A 300 24.08 7.97 18.93
CA SER A 300 23.95 9.36 18.49
C SER A 300 25.31 9.97 18.17
N LYS A 301 26.30 9.76 19.03
CA LYS A 301 27.68 10.24 18.83
C LYS A 301 28.29 9.69 17.55
N VAL A 302 28.25 8.37 17.37
CA VAL A 302 28.81 7.74 16.15
C VAL A 302 28.03 8.18 14.91
N PHE A 303 26.72 8.37 14.99
CA PHE A 303 25.91 8.84 13.87
C PHE A 303 26.33 10.24 13.41
N VAL A 304 26.49 11.18 14.35
CA VAL A 304 26.97 12.54 14.08
C VAL A 304 28.37 12.51 13.46
N ASP A 305 29.28 11.70 14.00
CA ASP A 305 30.64 11.54 13.47
C ASP A 305 30.66 11.01 12.03
N GLN A 306 29.68 10.18 11.65
CA GLN A 306 29.56 9.62 10.31
C GLN A 306 28.82 10.54 9.32
N LEU A 307 27.98 11.45 9.79
CA LEU A 307 27.24 12.41 8.96
C LEU A 307 28.02 13.74 8.82
N LYS A 308 29.19 13.67 8.18
CA LYS A 308 30.06 14.85 7.98
C LYS A 308 29.43 15.87 7.03
N GLY A 309 29.63 17.16 7.31
CA GLY A 309 29.21 18.27 6.44
C GLY A 309 27.74 18.70 6.58
N VAL A 310 26.99 18.07 7.49
CA VAL A 310 25.61 18.45 7.82
C VAL A 310 25.60 19.09 9.22
N PRO A 311 25.25 20.38 9.36
CA PRO A 311 25.20 21.05 10.66
C PRO A 311 24.14 20.44 11.57
N GLN A 312 24.51 20.24 12.84
CA GLN A 312 23.53 19.96 13.89
C GLN A 312 22.75 21.23 14.22
N VAL A 313 21.47 21.07 14.54
CA VAL A 313 20.59 22.16 14.97
C VAL A 313 20.00 21.85 16.34
N LYS A 314 19.29 22.81 16.93
CA LYS A 314 18.65 22.63 18.24
C LYS A 314 17.74 21.39 18.23
N PRO A 315 17.86 20.49 19.21
CA PRO A 315 17.00 19.32 19.33
C PRO A 315 15.51 19.68 19.39
N VAL A 316 14.66 18.80 18.86
CA VAL A 316 13.21 18.94 18.86
C VAL A 316 12.61 17.74 19.57
N THR A 317 11.98 17.96 20.72
CA THR A 317 11.34 16.90 21.53
C THR A 317 10.42 16.05 20.66
N PRO A 318 10.48 14.71 20.75
CA PRO A 318 11.26 13.91 21.71
C PRO A 318 12.70 13.56 21.28
N PHE A 319 13.21 14.13 20.20
CA PHE A 319 14.52 13.78 19.64
C PHE A 319 15.65 14.64 20.21
N GLY A 320 16.74 14.01 20.62
CA GLY A 320 17.95 14.68 21.13
C GLY A 320 19.00 15.03 20.07
N THR A 321 18.90 14.47 18.85
CA THR A 321 19.90 14.68 17.78
C THR A 321 19.19 15.13 16.50
N CYS A 322 19.39 16.39 16.09
CA CYS A 322 18.74 16.99 14.92
C CYS A 322 19.73 17.74 14.03
N PHE A 323 19.38 17.87 12.76
CA PHE A 323 20.21 18.40 11.68
C PHE A 323 19.42 19.35 10.78
N ASP A 324 20.13 20.24 10.09
CA ASP A 324 19.56 21.08 9.03
C ASP A 324 19.21 20.21 7.81
N SER A 325 17.92 20.05 7.53
CA SER A 325 17.46 19.17 6.45
C SER A 325 17.77 19.71 5.05
N LYS A 326 18.10 21.00 4.88
CA LYS A 326 18.53 21.56 3.58
C LYS A 326 19.86 20.99 3.12
N ARG A 327 20.67 20.50 4.05
CA ARG A 327 22.00 19.92 3.82
C ARG A 327 21.95 18.41 3.66
N ILE A 328 20.78 17.80 3.73
CA ILE A 328 20.58 16.36 3.56
C ILE A 328 19.91 16.10 2.20
N GLY A 329 20.61 15.38 1.33
CA GLY A 329 20.04 14.97 0.04
C GLY A 329 18.95 13.92 0.20
N ASN A 330 18.13 13.71 -0.84
CA ASN A 330 17.11 12.67 -0.86
C ASN A 330 17.55 11.49 -1.75
N THR A 331 17.25 10.27 -1.29
CA THR A 331 17.46 9.03 -2.05
C THR A 331 16.14 8.27 -2.16
N LYS A 332 16.11 7.20 -2.98
CA LYS A 332 14.96 6.28 -3.03
C LYS A 332 14.66 5.61 -1.68
N MET A 333 15.64 5.55 -0.77
CA MET A 333 15.53 4.93 0.55
C MET A 333 15.45 5.98 1.66
N GLY A 334 14.95 7.17 1.33
CA GLY A 334 14.80 8.30 2.23
C GLY A 334 16.03 9.21 2.26
N PRO A 335 16.15 10.06 3.30
CA PRO A 335 17.25 11.00 3.46
C PRO A 335 18.64 10.33 3.35
N SER A 336 19.58 10.99 2.66
CA SER A 336 20.94 10.50 2.42
C SER A 336 21.79 10.63 3.67
N VAL A 337 21.58 9.73 4.63
CA VAL A 337 22.27 9.67 5.93
C VAL A 337 22.94 8.31 6.13
N PRO A 338 23.87 8.17 7.10
CA PRO A 338 24.47 6.89 7.45
C PRO A 338 23.43 5.81 7.75
N ASN A 339 23.65 4.60 7.24
CA ASN A 339 22.81 3.45 7.55
C ASN A 339 23.12 2.95 8.95
N VAL A 340 22.07 2.56 9.71
CA VAL A 340 22.21 1.90 11.01
C VAL A 340 21.94 0.41 10.84
N ASP A 341 22.93 -0.42 11.14
CA ASP A 341 22.88 -1.87 10.96
C ASP A 341 22.78 -2.56 12.32
N LEU A 342 21.70 -3.28 12.59
CA LEU A 342 21.57 -4.19 13.73
C LEU A 342 22.10 -5.56 13.32
N VAL A 343 23.25 -5.94 13.87
CA VAL A 343 23.92 -7.19 13.52
C VAL A 343 23.41 -8.31 14.43
N MET A 344 22.82 -9.33 13.83
CA MET A 344 22.42 -10.58 14.49
C MET A 344 23.35 -11.71 14.02
N GLN A 345 23.09 -12.95 14.45
CA GLN A 345 24.01 -14.08 14.21
C GLN A 345 24.29 -14.34 12.72
N ASN A 346 23.26 -14.40 11.88
CA ASN A 346 23.37 -14.74 10.45
C ASN A 346 22.77 -13.68 9.52
N VAL A 347 22.27 -12.57 10.09
CA VAL A 347 21.54 -11.54 9.36
C VAL A 347 21.86 -10.17 9.91
N VAL A 348 21.88 -9.17 9.03
CA VAL A 348 22.01 -7.77 9.39
C VAL A 348 20.71 -7.06 9.04
N TRP A 349 20.05 -6.46 10.04
CA TRP A 349 18.93 -5.54 9.81
C TRP A 349 19.44 -4.14 9.58
N ARG A 350 19.41 -3.73 8.31
CA ARG A 350 19.76 -2.38 7.88
C ARG A 350 18.58 -1.43 7.97
N ILE A 351 18.75 -0.35 8.71
CA ILE A 351 17.81 0.76 8.85
C ILE A 351 18.33 1.92 7.99
N TYR A 352 17.57 2.25 6.95
CA TYR A 352 17.89 3.31 6.01
C TYR A 352 17.40 4.68 6.49
N GLY A 353 17.73 5.74 5.76
CA GLY A 353 17.26 7.11 6.03
C GLY A 353 15.75 7.21 6.23
N SER A 354 14.96 6.50 5.43
CA SER A 354 13.48 6.45 5.53
C SER A 354 12.96 5.99 6.88
N ASN A 355 13.72 5.15 7.59
CA ASN A 355 13.34 4.54 8.87
C ASN A 355 14.24 4.98 10.03
N SER A 356 15.17 5.92 9.80
CA SER A 356 16.08 6.46 10.81
C SER A 356 15.92 7.96 11.01
N MET A 357 15.36 8.71 10.05
CA MET A 357 15.21 10.16 10.12
C MET A 357 13.74 10.58 10.15
N VAL A 358 13.44 11.59 10.97
CA VAL A 358 12.11 12.17 11.14
C VAL A 358 12.14 13.64 10.74
N GLN A 359 11.24 14.06 9.86
CA GLN A 359 11.00 15.48 9.62
C GLN A 359 10.25 16.08 10.82
N ALA A 360 10.97 16.72 11.73
CA ALA A 360 10.39 17.22 12.98
C ALA A 360 9.75 18.61 12.82
N ARG A 361 10.34 19.46 11.97
CA ARG A 361 9.85 20.80 11.59
C ARG A 361 10.26 21.11 10.15
N PRO A 362 9.72 22.15 9.51
CA PRO A 362 10.34 22.68 8.29
C PRO A 362 11.85 22.89 8.52
N ASP A 363 12.66 22.44 7.58
CA ASP A 363 14.13 22.56 7.59
C ASP A 363 14.88 21.80 8.71
N VAL A 364 14.18 21.00 9.54
CA VAL A 364 14.80 20.23 10.64
C VAL A 364 14.43 18.75 10.54
N MET A 365 15.46 17.91 10.35
CA MET A 365 15.36 16.46 10.44
C MET A 365 16.07 15.94 11.68
N CYS A 366 15.44 15.03 12.40
CA CYS A 366 15.97 14.45 13.63
C CYS A 366 16.20 12.94 13.49
N LEU A 367 17.20 12.43 14.19
CA LEU A 367 17.43 11.01 14.34
C LEU A 367 16.27 10.40 15.15
N GLY A 368 15.51 9.48 14.53
CA GLY A 368 14.29 8.87 15.04
C GLY A 368 14.50 7.78 16.09
N PHE A 369 15.40 8.05 17.04
CA PHE A 369 15.72 7.25 18.21
C PHE A 369 15.57 8.13 19.44
N VAL A 370 15.01 7.56 20.51
CA VAL A 370 14.67 8.30 21.73
C VAL A 370 15.40 7.69 22.93
N ASP A 371 15.86 8.56 23.83
CA ASP A 371 16.48 8.16 25.09
C ASP A 371 15.43 7.58 26.04
N GLY A 372 15.59 6.32 26.41
CA GLY A 372 14.73 5.59 27.36
C GLY A 372 15.14 5.75 28.81
N GLY A 373 16.22 6.50 29.09
CA GLY A 373 16.78 6.70 30.41
C GLY A 373 17.64 5.54 30.90
N VAL A 374 17.98 5.59 32.19
CA VAL A 374 18.89 4.64 32.84
C VAL A 374 18.10 3.42 33.33
N ARG A 375 18.54 2.21 32.93
CA ARG A 375 17.94 0.91 33.31
C ARG A 375 16.45 0.73 32.91
N PRO A 376 16.09 0.92 31.63
CA PRO A 376 14.78 0.49 31.15
C PRO A 376 14.63 -1.04 31.27
N ARG A 377 13.38 -1.53 31.24
CA ARG A 377 13.08 -2.97 31.26
C ARG A 377 13.74 -3.71 30.09
N ASP A 378 13.61 -3.13 28.90
CA ASP A 378 14.21 -3.62 27.66
C ASP A 378 15.27 -2.61 27.21
N SER A 379 16.48 -3.06 26.87
CA SER A 379 17.58 -2.16 26.49
C SER A 379 17.33 -1.47 25.16
N ILE A 380 16.63 -2.15 24.25
CA ILE A 380 16.20 -1.61 22.95
C ILE A 380 14.76 -2.04 22.73
N VAL A 381 13.90 -1.08 22.42
CA VAL A 381 12.55 -1.33 21.91
C VAL A 381 12.48 -0.78 20.50
N ILE A 382 12.51 -1.66 19.49
CA ILE A 382 12.36 -1.28 18.08
C ILE A 382 10.91 -0.83 17.85
N GLY A 383 10.74 0.45 17.55
CA GLY A 383 9.43 1.08 17.40
C GLY A 383 8.86 0.97 15.99
N ALA A 384 7.59 1.37 15.85
CA ALA A 384 6.80 1.20 14.64
C ALA A 384 7.44 1.84 13.40
N MET A 385 8.07 3.02 13.53
CA MET A 385 8.75 3.69 12.42
C MET A 385 9.85 2.84 11.79
N GLN A 386 10.56 2.04 12.58
CA GLN A 386 11.59 1.13 12.09
C GLN A 386 11.02 -0.13 11.41
N LEU A 387 9.73 -0.41 11.60
CA LEU A 387 9.01 -1.54 11.00
C LEU A 387 8.27 -1.13 9.71
N GLU A 388 8.05 0.16 9.52
CA GLU A 388 7.37 0.71 8.33
C GLU A 388 8.12 0.37 7.04
N ASP A 389 7.36 0.03 6.00
CA ASP A 389 7.82 -0.38 4.66
C ASP A 389 8.75 -1.61 4.64
N ASN A 390 8.76 -2.40 5.73
CA ASN A 390 9.49 -3.66 5.86
C ASN A 390 8.52 -4.83 6.08
N LEU A 391 8.76 -5.97 5.41
CA LEU A 391 7.94 -7.17 5.63
C LEU A 391 8.48 -8.02 6.80
N LEU A 392 7.79 -7.99 7.93
CA LEU A 392 8.15 -8.80 9.08
C LEU A 392 7.22 -9.99 9.18
N GLN A 393 7.73 -11.20 8.98
CA GLN A 393 6.99 -12.44 9.19
C GLN A 393 7.35 -13.05 10.54
N PHE A 394 6.34 -13.50 11.28
CA PHE A 394 6.47 -14.15 12.58
C PHE A 394 5.98 -15.58 12.44
N ASP A 395 6.86 -16.54 12.68
CA ASP A 395 6.57 -17.96 12.70
C ASP A 395 6.44 -18.42 14.14
N ILE A 396 5.26 -18.18 14.70
CA ILE A 396 4.99 -18.40 16.12
C ILE A 396 4.94 -19.91 16.43
N GLY A 397 4.45 -20.72 15.49
CA GLY A 397 4.36 -22.18 15.66
C GLY A 397 5.72 -22.89 15.77
N SER A 398 6.77 -22.35 15.13
CA SER A 398 8.14 -22.88 15.24
C SER A 398 9.07 -22.05 16.13
N SER A 399 8.55 -21.02 16.80
CA SER A 399 9.31 -20.04 17.61
C SER A 399 10.45 -19.36 16.82
N ARG A 400 10.17 -18.90 15.59
CA ARG A 400 11.13 -18.20 14.72
C ARG A 400 10.54 -16.90 14.20
N ALA A 401 11.37 -15.87 13.99
CA ALA A 401 10.96 -14.65 13.31
C ALA A 401 11.71 -14.56 12.00
N ASN A 402 10.94 -14.36 10.96
CA ASN A 402 11.40 -14.19 9.61
C ASN A 402 11.34 -12.68 9.36
N ALA A 403 12.38 -11.96 9.74
CA ALA A 403 12.50 -10.57 9.30
C ALA A 403 12.87 -10.59 7.82
N LEU A 404 11.87 -10.54 6.93
CA LEU A 404 12.15 -10.24 5.55
C LEU A 404 12.41 -8.74 5.48
N LEU A 405 13.69 -8.40 5.54
CA LEU A 405 14.15 -7.13 5.02
C LEU A 405 13.88 -7.23 3.53
N THR A 406 12.71 -6.78 3.11
CA THR A 406 12.38 -6.66 1.71
C THR A 406 13.48 -5.78 1.15
N PHE A 407 14.42 -6.43 0.49
CA PHE A 407 15.02 -6.03 -0.77
C PHE A 407 13.97 -5.58 -1.81
N GLY A 408 12.77 -5.11 -1.43
CA GLY A 408 11.81 -4.46 -2.30
C GLY A 408 12.48 -3.29 -2.99
N LEU A 409 13.42 -2.60 -2.33
CA LEU A 409 14.21 -1.55 -2.95
C LEU A 409 15.41 -2.04 -3.77
N THR A 410 16.01 -3.21 -3.53
CA THR A 410 17.02 -3.73 -4.47
C THR A 410 16.38 -4.43 -5.65
N ILE A 411 15.25 -5.14 -5.52
CA ILE A 411 14.50 -5.70 -6.64
C ILE A 411 13.84 -4.57 -7.43
N LEU A 412 13.27 -3.53 -6.79
CA LEU A 412 12.79 -2.35 -7.52
C LEU A 412 13.95 -1.55 -8.11
N ALA A 413 15.11 -1.44 -7.46
CA ALA A 413 16.29 -0.81 -8.07
C ALA A 413 16.87 -1.66 -9.20
N LEU A 414 16.86 -2.98 -9.09
CA LEU A 414 17.30 -3.92 -10.14
C LEU A 414 16.31 -3.92 -11.28
N MET A 415 15.01 -3.91 -11.04
CA MET A 415 13.97 -3.73 -12.07
C MET A 415 14.04 -2.34 -12.68
N CYS A 416 14.26 -1.27 -11.91
CA CYS A 416 14.49 0.06 -12.46
C CYS A 416 15.78 0.10 -13.28
N ALA A 417 16.84 -0.58 -12.86
CA ALA A 417 18.09 -0.65 -13.60
C ALA A 417 17.92 -1.48 -14.88
N MET A 418 17.28 -2.64 -14.81
CA MET A 418 16.97 -3.50 -15.95
C MET A 418 15.97 -2.85 -16.91
N ALA A 419 14.97 -2.11 -16.41
CA ALA A 419 14.08 -1.27 -17.23
C ALA A 419 14.87 -0.16 -17.91
N SER A 420 15.70 0.58 -17.17
CA SER A 420 16.52 1.65 -17.75
C SER A 420 17.54 1.12 -18.79
N ILE A 421 18.12 -0.06 -18.54
CA ILE A 421 19.06 -0.73 -19.47
C ILE A 421 18.30 -1.25 -20.69
N SER A 422 17.16 -1.91 -20.49
CA SER A 422 16.33 -2.43 -21.57
C SER A 422 15.74 -1.32 -22.44
N ASP A 423 15.35 -0.19 -21.85
CA ASP A 423 14.81 0.96 -22.56
C ASP A 423 15.92 1.72 -23.30
N ASN A 424 17.16 1.74 -22.80
CA ASN A 424 18.33 2.28 -23.53
C ASN A 424 18.82 1.39 -24.66
N LEU A 425 18.59 0.07 -24.60
CA LEU A 425 19.02 -0.88 -25.64
C LEU A 425 17.96 -1.11 -26.73
N ASN A 426 16.71 -0.69 -26.50
CA ASN A 426 15.68 -0.77 -27.52
C ASN A 426 15.74 0.47 -28.43
N HIS A 427 16.13 0.29 -29.68
CA HIS A 427 16.00 1.31 -30.73
C HIS A 427 14.74 1.04 -31.55
N PRO A 428 13.60 1.66 -31.23
CA PRO A 428 12.35 1.40 -31.95
C PRO A 428 12.42 1.98 -33.37
N SER A 429 11.97 1.19 -34.34
CA SER A 429 11.82 1.59 -35.75
C SER A 429 10.36 1.50 -36.18
N PRO A 430 9.46 2.38 -35.68
CA PRO A 430 8.06 2.38 -36.09
C PRO A 430 7.94 2.83 -37.55
N THR A 431 6.99 2.26 -38.28
CA THR A 431 6.66 2.71 -39.65
C THR A 431 5.20 3.10 -39.71
N ALA A 432 4.89 4.17 -40.44
CA ALA A 432 3.51 4.55 -40.71
C ALA A 432 3.39 5.21 -42.08
N GLN A 433 2.22 5.03 -42.69
CA GLN A 433 1.83 5.62 -43.96
C GLN A 433 0.40 6.14 -43.82
N VAL A 434 0.19 7.38 -44.25
CA VAL A 434 -1.13 7.98 -44.30
C VAL A 434 -1.45 8.39 -45.72
N GLN A 435 -2.58 7.92 -46.24
CA GLN A 435 -3.12 8.34 -47.52
C GLN A 435 -4.35 9.20 -47.28
N VAL A 436 -4.33 10.42 -47.82
CA VAL A 436 -5.51 11.29 -47.87
C VAL A 436 -6.32 10.88 -49.08
N LEU A 437 -7.47 10.24 -48.86
CA LEU A 437 -8.32 9.73 -49.93
C LEU A 437 -9.23 10.81 -50.51
N ASN A 438 -9.77 11.66 -49.64
CA ASN A 438 -10.62 12.76 -50.04
C ASN A 438 -10.53 13.90 -49.01
N ILE A 439 -10.66 15.12 -49.48
CA ILE A 439 -10.83 16.31 -48.63
C ILE A 439 -12.20 16.87 -48.98
N ASN A 440 -13.19 16.55 -48.15
CA ASN A 440 -14.54 17.09 -48.26
C ASN A 440 -14.49 18.61 -47.98
N TRP A 441 -15.05 19.37 -48.92
CA TRP A 441 -14.86 20.81 -49.14
C TRP A 441 -15.18 21.72 -47.95
N PHE A 442 -14.68 22.95 -48.05
CA PHE A 442 -14.86 23.98 -47.04
C PHE A 442 -16.31 24.47 -46.93
N GLN A 443 -16.98 24.24 -45.80
CA GLN A 443 -18.26 24.90 -45.51
C GLN A 443 -18.01 26.29 -44.88
N LYS A 444 -18.55 27.34 -45.50
CA LYS A 444 -18.56 28.69 -44.93
C LYS A 444 -19.62 28.72 -43.82
N GLN A 445 -19.22 28.80 -42.55
CA GLN A 445 -20.18 28.97 -41.47
C GLN A 445 -20.78 30.40 -41.53
N PRO A 446 -22.12 30.56 -41.68
CA PRO A 446 -22.73 31.89 -41.76
C PRO A 446 -22.85 32.59 -40.39
N ASN A 447 -22.89 31.82 -39.30
CA ASN A 447 -23.25 32.31 -37.96
C ASN A 447 -22.12 32.06 -36.95
N GLY A 448 -20.90 32.45 -37.28
CA GLY A 448 -19.71 32.24 -36.45
C GLY A 448 -19.94 32.66 -34.99
N ASN A 449 -20.15 31.68 -34.12
CA ASN A 449 -19.94 31.80 -32.69
C ASN A 449 -18.65 31.05 -32.36
N ASP A 450 -17.89 31.61 -31.42
CA ASP A 450 -16.56 31.12 -31.02
C ASP A 450 -16.59 29.63 -30.64
N GLU A 451 -15.93 28.78 -31.44
CA GLU A 451 -15.40 27.50 -30.95
C GLU A 451 -13.91 27.67 -30.66
N LEU A 452 -13.62 28.11 -29.44
CA LEU A 452 -12.30 28.00 -28.84
C LEU A 452 -12.06 26.52 -28.49
N THR A 453 -11.82 25.69 -29.51
CA THR A 453 -11.35 24.31 -29.27
C THR A 453 -9.86 24.36 -28.93
N THR A 454 -9.55 24.93 -27.76
CA THR A 454 -8.32 24.57 -27.05
C THR A 454 -8.42 23.06 -26.82
N ILE A 455 -7.62 22.25 -27.53
CA ILE A 455 -7.46 20.83 -27.19
C ILE A 455 -6.64 20.78 -25.89
N PHE A 456 -7.27 21.13 -24.78
CA PHE A 456 -6.86 20.75 -23.44
C PHE A 456 -7.65 19.52 -23.02
N ALA A 457 -7.44 18.41 -23.72
CA ALA A 457 -8.05 17.14 -23.34
C ALA A 457 -7.27 15.95 -23.88
N MET A 458 -6.08 15.67 -23.36
CA MET A 458 -5.52 14.31 -23.48
C MET A 458 -4.59 13.86 -22.35
N LEU A 459 -4.73 14.47 -21.19
CA LEU A 459 -4.21 13.92 -19.94
C LEU A 459 -5.28 13.89 -18.83
N SER A 460 -6.34 14.72 -18.89
CA SER A 460 -7.35 14.79 -17.81
C SER A 460 -8.14 13.49 -17.59
N ASN A 461 -8.45 12.74 -18.64
CA ASN A 461 -9.12 11.44 -18.51
C ASN A 461 -8.17 10.29 -18.11
N LEU A 462 -6.86 10.47 -18.24
CA LEU A 462 -5.83 9.54 -17.74
C LEU A 462 -5.41 9.86 -16.29
N LEU A 463 -5.56 11.12 -15.85
CA LEU A 463 -5.12 11.62 -14.53
C LEU A 463 -6.10 11.40 -13.38
N LYS A 464 -7.30 10.84 -13.62
CA LYS A 464 -8.27 10.58 -12.54
C LYS A 464 -7.89 9.42 -11.60
N ARG A 465 -6.75 8.74 -11.80
CA ARG A 465 -6.32 7.65 -10.91
C ARG A 465 -4.91 7.74 -10.30
N ASP A 466 -4.02 8.60 -10.78
CA ASP A 466 -2.64 8.64 -10.28
C ASP A 466 -2.17 10.08 -10.03
N THR A 467 -1.73 10.37 -8.80
CA THR A 467 -1.19 11.68 -8.38
C THR A 467 0.26 11.82 -8.81
N PHE A 468 0.53 12.62 -9.85
CA PHE A 468 1.88 13.01 -10.25
C PHE A 468 2.01 14.54 -10.31
N HIS A 469 3.04 15.07 -9.65
CA HIS A 469 3.42 16.48 -9.72
C HIS A 469 4.29 16.74 -10.95
N PHE A 470 3.86 17.67 -11.81
CA PHE A 470 4.66 18.17 -12.94
C PHE A 470 5.27 19.54 -12.61
N ASN A 471 6.59 19.64 -12.73
CA ASN A 471 7.36 20.89 -12.61
C ASN A 471 7.67 21.46 -14.01
N SER A 472 6.66 22.00 -14.70
CA SER A 472 6.79 23.11 -15.67
C SER A 472 5.55 23.14 -16.58
N PHE A 473 4.63 24.06 -16.30
CA PHE A 473 3.78 24.62 -17.34
C PHE A 473 4.32 26.02 -17.64
N GLN A 474 4.73 26.27 -18.88
CA GLN A 474 4.77 27.65 -19.37
C GLN A 474 3.38 28.00 -19.89
N VAL A 475 2.65 28.81 -19.11
CA VAL A 475 1.39 29.41 -19.53
C VAL A 475 1.74 30.65 -20.34
N PHE A 476 1.47 30.66 -21.64
CA PHE A 476 1.47 31.89 -22.41
C PHE A 476 0.19 32.67 -22.09
N ASN A 477 0.37 33.86 -21.51
CA ASN A 477 -0.71 34.76 -21.12
C ASN A 477 -1.27 35.43 -22.38
N VAL A 478 -2.49 35.08 -22.80
CA VAL A 478 -3.17 35.76 -23.92
C VAL A 478 -4.18 36.74 -23.36
N ARG A 479 -3.89 38.04 -23.51
CA ARG A 479 -4.82 39.13 -23.18
C ARG A 479 -6.01 39.11 -24.13
N THR A 480 -7.22 39.18 -23.58
CA THR A 480 -8.48 39.35 -24.31
C THR A 480 -8.64 40.79 -24.81
N TYR A 481 -8.88 40.95 -26.11
CA TYR A 481 -9.41 42.17 -26.70
C TYR A 481 -10.40 41.83 -27.82
N GLY A 482 -11.62 42.38 -27.73
CA GLY A 482 -12.43 42.84 -28.88
C GLY A 482 -13.19 41.80 -29.71
N LEU A 483 -14.51 41.98 -29.78
CA LEU A 483 -15.39 41.42 -30.81
C LEU A 483 -14.90 41.80 -32.21
N VAL A 484 -14.39 40.83 -32.96
CA VAL A 484 -14.17 40.91 -34.41
C VAL A 484 -14.76 39.64 -35.01
N MET A 485 -15.64 39.79 -36.00
CA MET A 485 -16.24 38.68 -36.74
C MET A 485 -15.13 37.97 -37.55
N VAL A 486 -14.64 36.83 -37.08
CA VAL A 486 -13.58 36.05 -37.76
C VAL A 486 -14.23 34.97 -38.62
N PHE A 487 -13.98 35.00 -39.93
CA PHE A 487 -14.37 33.91 -40.82
C PHE A 487 -13.59 32.64 -40.45
N VAL A 488 -14.27 31.51 -40.30
CA VAL A 488 -13.66 30.22 -39.96
C VAL A 488 -13.82 29.26 -41.13
N LEU A 489 -12.71 28.66 -41.60
CA LEU A 489 -12.75 27.61 -42.62
C LEU A 489 -12.62 26.24 -41.97
N MET A 490 -13.51 25.31 -42.36
CA MET A 490 -13.49 23.92 -41.89
C MET A 490 -13.26 22.97 -43.06
N ALA A 491 -12.27 22.08 -42.97
CA ALA A 491 -12.11 20.97 -43.91
C ALA A 491 -12.38 19.62 -43.20
N SER A 492 -13.04 18.69 -43.89
CA SER A 492 -13.14 17.29 -43.47
C SER A 492 -12.30 16.42 -44.39
N MET A 493 -11.59 15.46 -43.84
CA MET A 493 -10.66 14.60 -44.56
C MET A 493 -11.02 13.15 -44.31
N THR A 494 -11.00 12.35 -45.38
CA THR A 494 -11.05 10.89 -45.31
C THR A 494 -9.64 10.36 -45.47
N LEU A 495 -9.20 9.57 -44.49
CA LEU A 495 -7.83 9.11 -44.34
C LEU A 495 -7.79 7.58 -44.28
N ASN A 496 -6.80 6.99 -44.95
CA ASN A 496 -6.33 5.64 -44.67
C ASN A 496 -5.04 5.74 -43.86
N ILE A 497 -5.05 5.21 -42.65
CA ILE A 497 -3.90 5.20 -41.74
C ILE A 497 -3.42 3.76 -41.60
N SER A 498 -2.17 3.50 -42.00
CA SER A 498 -1.48 2.25 -41.78
C SER A 498 -0.27 2.49 -40.88
N ALA A 499 -0.13 1.74 -39.79
CA ALA A 499 1.03 1.86 -38.93
C ALA A 499 1.45 0.52 -38.33
N ASP A 500 2.77 0.32 -38.24
CA ASP A 500 3.41 -0.74 -37.49
C ASP A 500 4.22 -0.12 -36.34
N LEU A 501 3.61 -0.14 -35.15
CA LEU A 501 4.14 0.39 -33.91
C LEU A 501 4.60 -0.73 -32.96
N GLN A 502 4.71 -1.98 -33.44
CA GLN A 502 5.06 -3.13 -32.60
C GLN A 502 6.44 -2.98 -31.93
N SER A 503 7.36 -2.24 -32.57
CA SER A 503 8.69 -1.94 -32.04
C SER A 503 8.67 -1.04 -30.79
N LEU A 504 7.55 -0.35 -30.53
CA LEU A 504 7.35 0.46 -29.32
C LEU A 504 6.96 -0.36 -28.09
N PHE A 505 6.62 -1.64 -28.27
CA PHE A 505 6.21 -2.54 -27.19
C PHE A 505 7.37 -3.40 -26.72
N THR A 506 7.93 -3.04 -25.56
CA THR A 506 8.85 -3.87 -24.77
C THR A 506 8.10 -4.53 -23.62
N TRP A 507 8.80 -5.33 -22.81
CA TRP A 507 8.23 -5.89 -21.58
C TRP A 507 7.77 -4.80 -20.58
N ASN A 508 8.35 -3.60 -20.65
CA ASN A 508 8.05 -2.45 -19.78
C ASN A 508 6.95 -1.55 -20.38
N THR A 509 6.51 -1.72 -21.63
CA THR A 509 5.41 -0.93 -22.19
C THR A 509 4.06 -1.36 -21.60
N LYS A 510 3.32 -0.43 -20.99
CA LYS A 510 1.95 -0.66 -20.50
C LYS A 510 0.93 -0.43 -21.62
N GLN A 511 1.04 0.70 -22.31
CA GLN A 511 0.17 1.08 -23.43
C GLN A 511 0.84 2.19 -24.25
N VAL A 512 0.41 2.37 -25.49
CA VAL A 512 0.86 3.46 -26.37
C VAL A 512 -0.33 4.32 -26.72
N PHE A 513 -0.24 5.62 -26.45
CA PHE A 513 -1.20 6.60 -26.95
C PHE A 513 -0.67 7.15 -28.26
N VAL A 514 -1.46 7.09 -29.34
CA VAL A 514 -1.07 7.55 -30.67
C VAL A 514 -2.09 8.55 -31.19
N PHE A 515 -1.63 9.60 -31.84
CA PHE A 515 -2.50 10.54 -32.54
C PHE A 515 -1.85 11.07 -33.81
N LEU A 516 -2.66 11.30 -34.83
CA LEU A 516 -2.26 11.91 -36.09
C LEU A 516 -2.63 13.39 -36.05
N ALA A 517 -1.69 14.28 -36.34
CA ALA A 517 -1.93 15.71 -36.40
C ALA A 517 -1.56 16.30 -37.76
N ALA A 518 -2.30 17.32 -38.22
CA ALA A 518 -1.87 18.21 -39.28
C ALA A 518 -1.06 19.36 -38.67
N GLU A 519 0.14 19.59 -39.17
CA GLU A 519 1.05 20.66 -38.74
C GLU A 519 1.30 21.61 -39.92
N TYR A 520 1.08 22.91 -39.71
CA TYR A 520 1.22 23.96 -40.74
C TYR A 520 1.54 25.33 -40.14
N GLU A 521 2.14 26.22 -40.94
CA GLU A 521 2.56 27.55 -40.50
C GLU A 521 1.65 28.64 -41.08
N THR A 522 1.38 29.71 -40.35
CA THR A 522 0.63 30.88 -40.87
C THR A 522 1.43 32.16 -40.62
N THR A 523 1.05 33.26 -41.28
CA THR A 523 1.69 34.57 -41.05
C THR A 523 1.53 35.06 -39.61
N LYS A 524 0.54 34.56 -38.87
CA LYS A 524 0.30 34.89 -37.47
C LYS A 524 0.96 33.91 -36.48
N ASN A 525 1.05 32.63 -36.84
CA ASN A 525 1.57 31.57 -35.97
C ASN A 525 2.61 30.74 -36.71
N SER A 526 3.84 30.72 -36.19
CA SER A 526 4.94 29.91 -36.73
C SER A 526 4.74 28.40 -36.56
N TRP A 527 3.74 27.96 -35.79
CA TRP A 527 3.38 26.56 -35.65
C TRP A 527 1.91 26.39 -35.25
N ASN A 528 1.14 25.72 -36.11
CA ASN A 528 -0.23 25.30 -35.82
C ASN A 528 -0.30 23.78 -35.90
N GLN A 529 -0.96 23.14 -34.92
CA GLN A 529 -1.11 21.69 -34.85
C GLN A 529 -2.57 21.34 -34.54
N ILE A 530 -3.18 20.51 -35.39
CA ILE A 530 -4.55 20.04 -35.21
C ILE A 530 -4.57 18.51 -35.22
N SER A 531 -5.05 17.89 -34.14
CA SER A 531 -5.24 16.44 -34.08
C SER A 531 -6.36 16.03 -35.03
N LEU A 532 -6.10 15.11 -35.95
CA LEU A 532 -7.08 14.57 -36.89
C LEU A 532 -7.66 13.24 -36.41
N TRP A 533 -6.89 12.44 -35.68
CA TRP A 533 -7.29 11.14 -35.16
C TRP A 533 -6.45 10.76 -33.95
N ASP A 534 -7.01 9.99 -33.02
CA ASP A 534 -6.32 9.48 -31.84
C ASP A 534 -6.80 8.07 -31.46
N GLY A 535 -5.93 7.32 -30.78
CA GLY A 535 -6.23 6.00 -30.26
C GLY A 535 -5.29 5.58 -29.13
N ILE A 536 -5.76 4.65 -28.30
CA ILE A 536 -4.94 3.98 -27.28
C ILE A 536 -4.73 2.54 -27.73
N ILE A 537 -3.47 2.14 -27.88
CA ILE A 537 -3.07 0.78 -28.21
C ILE A 537 -2.70 0.08 -26.90
N PRO A 538 -3.52 -0.88 -26.42
CA PRO A 538 -3.33 -1.48 -25.10
C PRO A 538 -2.24 -2.56 -25.09
N SER A 539 -1.90 -3.16 -26.23
CA SER A 539 -0.95 -4.27 -26.31
C SER A 539 -0.30 -4.40 -27.69
N LYS A 540 0.81 -5.16 -27.77
CA LYS A 540 1.64 -5.31 -28.98
C LYS A 540 0.88 -5.94 -30.16
N GLU A 541 -0.07 -6.80 -29.88
CA GLU A 541 -0.88 -7.52 -30.87
C GLU A 541 -1.75 -6.55 -31.68
N HIS A 542 -2.13 -5.42 -31.06
CA HIS A 542 -2.94 -4.36 -31.68
C HIS A 542 -2.09 -3.22 -32.28
N ALA A 543 -0.76 -3.30 -32.17
CA ALA A 543 0.14 -2.21 -32.55
C ALA A 543 0.47 -2.17 -34.05
N LYS A 544 0.04 -3.18 -34.81
CA LYS A 544 0.02 -3.16 -36.27
C LYS A 544 -1.42 -3.06 -36.73
N PHE A 545 -1.78 -1.94 -37.35
CA PHE A 545 -3.17 -1.65 -37.70
C PHE A 545 -3.30 -0.92 -39.02
N TRP A 546 -4.47 -1.07 -39.63
CA TRP A 546 -4.93 -0.31 -40.79
C TRP A 546 -6.34 0.18 -40.50
N ILE A 547 -6.56 1.49 -40.66
CA ILE A 547 -7.83 2.14 -40.34
C ILE A 547 -8.24 3.05 -41.49
N HIS A 548 -9.50 2.90 -41.91
CA HIS A 548 -10.19 3.86 -42.77
C HIS A 548 -11.10 4.74 -41.90
N THR A 549 -10.85 6.06 -41.88
CA THR A 549 -11.59 6.96 -40.99
C THR A 549 -11.70 8.36 -41.57
N SER A 550 -12.76 9.08 -41.17
CA SER A 550 -12.80 10.53 -41.32
C SER A 550 -12.11 11.20 -40.13
N ASN A 551 -11.60 12.41 -40.31
CA ASN A 551 -10.99 13.16 -39.22
C ASN A 551 -11.98 13.36 -38.05
N LYS A 552 -11.60 12.88 -36.86
CA LYS A 552 -12.39 12.93 -35.63
C LYS A 552 -12.56 14.36 -35.14
N TYR A 553 -11.54 15.20 -35.30
CA TYR A 553 -11.61 16.64 -35.07
C TYR A 553 -11.47 17.39 -36.39
N ARG A 554 -12.29 18.43 -36.57
CA ARG A 554 -12.35 19.21 -37.81
C ARG A 554 -11.06 20.02 -37.98
N PHE A 555 -10.59 20.14 -39.22
CA PHE A 555 -9.44 20.99 -39.55
C PHE A 555 -9.95 22.44 -39.65
N ILE A 556 -9.70 23.24 -38.61
CA ILE A 556 -10.25 24.59 -38.44
C ILE A 556 -9.12 25.62 -38.31
N ASP A 557 -9.20 26.74 -39.02
CA ASP A 557 -8.31 27.90 -38.83
C ASP A 557 -9.04 29.23 -39.07
N GLN A 558 -8.46 30.32 -38.58
CA GLN A 558 -8.96 31.68 -38.77
C GLN A 558 -8.68 32.18 -40.20
N GLY A 559 -9.70 32.71 -40.88
CA GLY A 559 -9.59 33.36 -42.19
C GLY A 559 -9.47 32.39 -43.37
N THR A 560 -8.82 32.82 -44.46
CA THR A 560 -8.59 32.03 -45.68
C THR A 560 -7.25 31.27 -45.68
N ASN A 561 -6.62 31.15 -44.51
CA ASN A 561 -5.24 30.69 -44.35
C ASN A 561 -4.99 29.22 -44.68
N LEU A 562 -6.06 28.43 -44.84
CA LEU A 562 -6.00 27.01 -45.20
C LEU A 562 -6.04 26.73 -46.71
N ARG A 563 -6.37 27.71 -47.55
CA ARG A 563 -6.47 27.47 -49.01
C ARG A 563 -5.11 27.28 -49.64
N GLY A 564 -4.94 26.26 -50.48
CA GLY A 564 -3.69 26.01 -51.19
C GLY A 564 -2.50 25.70 -50.27
N LYS A 565 -2.76 25.49 -48.97
CA LYS A 565 -1.75 25.51 -47.93
C LYS A 565 -1.05 24.16 -47.84
N GLU A 566 0.27 24.19 -47.81
CA GLU A 566 1.06 23.00 -47.51
C GLU A 566 0.99 22.68 -46.01
N PHE A 567 0.83 21.40 -45.71
CA PHE A 567 0.80 20.90 -44.35
C PHE A 567 1.50 19.54 -44.27
N ASN A 568 2.00 19.24 -43.08
CA ASN A 568 2.58 17.94 -42.76
C ASN A 568 1.59 17.13 -41.95
N LEU A 569 1.45 15.85 -42.27
CA LEU A 569 0.79 14.90 -41.41
C LEU A 569 1.84 14.30 -40.48
N THR A 570 1.66 14.45 -39.17
CA THR A 570 2.61 13.97 -38.17
C THR A 570 1.93 12.97 -37.25
N LEU A 571 2.41 11.74 -37.26
CA LEU A 571 1.96 10.71 -36.32
C LEU A 571 2.79 10.83 -35.04
N HIS A 572 2.15 11.21 -33.95
CA HIS A 572 2.74 11.29 -32.62
C HIS A 572 2.39 10.05 -31.81
N TRP A 573 3.33 9.55 -31.02
CA TRP A 573 3.06 8.49 -30.06
C TRP A 573 3.75 8.74 -28.72
N HIS A 574 3.04 8.39 -27.66
CA HIS A 574 3.48 8.48 -26.28
C HIS A 574 3.47 7.07 -25.70
N VAL A 575 4.65 6.55 -25.39
CA VAL A 575 4.79 5.23 -24.77
C VAL A 575 4.70 5.38 -23.27
N MET A 576 3.68 4.75 -22.68
CA MET A 576 3.46 4.76 -21.24
C MET A 576 4.06 3.49 -20.66
N PRO A 577 5.14 3.58 -19.87
CA PRO A 577 5.73 2.39 -19.28
C PRO A 577 4.94 1.94 -18.05
N LYS A 578 5.15 0.68 -17.64
CA LYS A 578 4.70 0.17 -16.34
C LYS A 578 5.46 0.86 -15.21
N THR A 579 6.75 1.16 -15.43
CA THR A 579 7.61 1.90 -14.51
C THR A 579 8.58 2.82 -15.27
N GLY A 580 8.81 4.05 -14.80
CA GLY A 580 9.73 5.00 -15.44
C GLY A 580 9.05 6.24 -16.04
N LYS A 581 9.78 7.01 -16.84
CA LYS A 581 9.25 8.22 -17.51
C LYS A 581 8.55 7.86 -18.82
N MET A 582 7.44 8.54 -19.10
CA MET A 582 6.83 8.52 -20.44
C MET A 582 7.83 9.08 -21.45
N PHE A 583 7.94 8.44 -22.61
CA PHE A 583 8.66 9.00 -23.75
C PHE A 583 7.67 9.28 -24.90
N ALA A 584 7.92 10.37 -25.61
CA ALA A 584 7.15 10.77 -26.78
C ALA A 584 8.08 10.91 -27.98
N ASN A 585 7.62 10.49 -29.16
CA ASN A 585 8.30 10.73 -30.42
C ASN A 585 7.27 10.86 -31.55
N LYS A 586 7.73 11.21 -32.75
CA LYS A 586 6.88 11.50 -33.88
C LYS A 586 7.48 11.03 -35.20
N LEU A 587 6.61 10.78 -36.18
CA LEU A 587 6.96 10.54 -37.57
C LEU A 587 6.27 11.59 -38.45
N ILE A 588 7.06 12.35 -39.20
CA ILE A 588 6.57 13.43 -40.07
C ILE A 588 6.41 12.87 -41.49
N MET A 589 5.25 13.11 -42.08
CA MET A 589 4.91 12.84 -43.48
C MET A 589 4.62 14.19 -44.14
N SER A 590 5.49 14.62 -45.04
CA SER A 590 5.40 15.92 -45.73
C SER A 590 4.85 15.79 -47.14
N GLY A 591 4.47 16.91 -47.75
CA GLY A 591 4.06 16.99 -49.16
C GLY A 591 2.54 16.96 -49.39
N TYR A 592 1.74 17.25 -48.37
CA TYR A 592 0.30 17.39 -48.54
C TYR A 592 -0.07 18.85 -48.76
N ARG A 593 -1.06 19.08 -49.63
CA ARG A 593 -1.54 20.42 -49.97
C ARG A 593 -3.07 20.47 -49.94
N LEU A 594 -3.61 21.47 -49.28
CA LEU A 594 -5.04 21.73 -49.26
C LEU A 594 -5.51 22.32 -50.60
N PRO A 595 -6.75 22.06 -51.04
CA PRO A 595 -7.31 22.62 -52.28
C PRO A 595 -7.30 24.17 -52.28
N GLU A 596 -7.11 24.78 -53.45
CA GLU A 596 -7.16 26.24 -53.64
C GLU A 596 -8.59 26.77 -53.82
N GLU A 597 -9.46 25.97 -54.43
CA GLU A 597 -10.82 26.38 -54.83
C GLU A 597 -11.92 25.74 -53.97
N TYR A 598 -13.04 26.46 -53.83
CA TYR A 598 -14.29 25.89 -53.32
C TYR A 598 -15.02 25.14 -54.45
N ARG A 599 -15.72 24.05 -54.12
CA ARG A 599 -16.80 23.53 -54.96
C ARG A 599 -18.12 23.63 -54.24
#